data_AF-A0A9E0WPW3-F1
#
_entry.id   AF-A0A9E0WPW3-F1
#
_cell.length_a   1.000
_cell.length_b   1.000
_cell.length_c   1.000
_cell.angle_alpha   90.00
_cell.angle_beta   90.00
_cell.angle_gamma   90.00
#
_symmetry.space_group_name_H-M   'P 1'
#
loop_
_entity.id
_entity.type
_entity.pdbx_description
1 polymer ?
#
loop_
_entity_poly.entity_id
_entity_poly.type
_entity_poly.pdbx_seq_one_letter_code
_entity_poly.pdbx_strand_id
1 'polypeptide(L)'
;MGNCMHRALLFVTTLILFIVQPIAGYTDEVCSIANLSDSYVLAASWQPGFCKGHADKQECKAMDKYQYAGSNFTLHGLWPNKTSCGKTYGFCDRTVVAEPAEPGHFCDLPTLNWSDSTKEYVQKYMPSVQHGTCLERHEWWKHGTCSGYSVDEYFTISVSLLDQLNSTEFADFIRSNIGKVVARNQLYAAFDQSFGYNARKRLTLSCQGRKGALYLQEIQMQLPSPIDPNVTLAEMLQTGKEAKNTGNCGDTFTISEVQNNSLVN
;
A
#
# COMPACT_ATOMS: atom_id res chain seq x y z
N MET A 1 -62.59 -32.59 66.80
CA MET A 1 -62.70 -33.40 65.56
C MET A 1 -63.15 -32.49 64.44
N GLY A 2 -62.40 -32.44 63.33
CA GLY A 2 -62.83 -31.90 62.04
C GLY A 2 -62.91 -30.38 61.89
N ASN A 3 -61.87 -29.75 61.32
CA ASN A 3 -61.96 -29.26 59.94
C ASN A 3 -60.63 -28.66 59.48
N CYS A 4 -60.06 -29.32 58.47
CA CYS A 4 -58.91 -28.92 57.69
C CYS A 4 -59.44 -28.32 56.37
N MET A 5 -59.22 -27.03 56.10
CA MET A 5 -59.48 -26.45 54.78
C MET A 5 -58.33 -25.52 54.36
N HIS A 6 -57.38 -26.14 53.67
CA HIS A 6 -56.65 -25.69 52.48
C HIS A 6 -56.74 -24.19 52.12
N ARG A 7 -55.65 -23.47 52.36
CA ARG A 7 -55.33 -22.24 51.61
C ARG A 7 -54.57 -22.63 50.34
N ALA A 8 -55.20 -22.41 49.19
CA ALA A 8 -54.60 -22.57 47.88
C ALA A 8 -53.48 -21.54 47.67
N LEU A 9 -52.28 -22.00 47.33
CA LEU A 9 -51.16 -21.16 46.91
C LEU A 9 -51.31 -20.90 45.40
N LEU A 10 -51.65 -19.67 45.01
CA LEU A 10 -51.67 -19.23 43.62
C LEU A 10 -50.22 -19.01 43.15
N PHE A 11 -49.69 -19.95 42.35
CA PHE A 11 -48.46 -19.76 41.60
C PHE A 11 -48.75 -18.84 40.40
N VAL A 12 -48.34 -17.58 40.49
CA VAL A 12 -48.29 -16.68 39.33
C VAL A 12 -47.04 -17.04 38.53
N THR A 13 -47.19 -17.86 37.49
CA THR A 13 -46.14 -18.12 36.51
C THR A 13 -45.99 -16.90 35.61
N THR A 14 -45.07 -16.01 35.96
CA THR A 14 -44.67 -14.88 35.10
C THR A 14 -44.00 -15.45 33.86
N LEU A 15 -44.71 -15.45 32.73
CA LEU A 15 -44.20 -15.84 31.42
C LEU A 15 -43.16 -14.80 30.97
N ILE A 16 -41.87 -15.06 31.20
CA ILE A 16 -40.77 -14.22 30.69
C ILE A 16 -40.70 -14.46 29.18
N LEU A 17 -41.26 -13.53 28.41
CA LEU A 17 -41.11 -13.48 26.96
C LEU A 17 -39.66 -13.07 26.66
N PHE A 18 -38.79 -14.05 26.36
CA PHE A 18 -37.46 -13.77 25.83
C PHE A 18 -37.63 -13.12 24.45
N ILE A 19 -37.51 -11.80 24.40
CA ILE A 19 -37.35 -11.08 23.14
C ILE A 19 -35.98 -11.49 22.61
N VAL A 20 -35.96 -12.43 21.67
CA VAL A 20 -34.76 -12.73 20.89
C VAL A 20 -34.46 -11.47 20.09
N GLN A 21 -33.56 -10.63 20.60
CA GLN A 21 -33.06 -9.50 19.83
C GLN A 21 -32.36 -10.06 18.59
N PRO A 22 -32.64 -9.53 17.38
CA PRO A 22 -31.87 -9.92 16.22
C PRO A 22 -30.42 -9.56 16.51
N ILE A 23 -29.57 -10.58 16.62
CA ILE A 23 -28.12 -10.41 16.63
C ILE A 23 -27.83 -9.68 15.32
N ALA A 24 -27.35 -8.44 15.41
CA ALA A 24 -26.93 -7.67 14.25
C ALA A 24 -26.01 -8.58 13.42
N GLY A 25 -26.47 -8.92 12.21
CA GLY A 25 -25.79 -9.88 11.35
C GLY A 25 -24.34 -9.47 11.19
N TYR A 26 -23.44 -10.38 11.52
CA TYR A 26 -22.07 -10.34 11.07
C TYR A 26 -22.15 -10.50 9.55
N THR A 27 -22.22 -9.39 8.81
CA THR A 27 -22.03 -9.45 7.36
C THR A 27 -20.59 -9.87 7.18
N ASP A 28 -20.35 -11.13 6.78
CA ASP A 28 -19.02 -11.61 6.43
C ASP A 28 -18.40 -10.60 5.48
N GLU A 29 -17.36 -9.92 5.98
CA GLU A 29 -16.83 -8.80 5.27
C GLU A 29 -16.10 -9.30 4.02
N VAL A 30 -16.66 -8.98 2.85
CA VAL A 30 -16.12 -9.46 1.59
C VAL A 30 -14.88 -8.64 1.22
N CYS A 31 -13.71 -9.23 1.44
CA CYS A 31 -12.40 -8.62 1.20
C CYS A 31 -11.62 -9.25 0.03
N SER A 32 -12.17 -10.24 -0.65
CA SER A 32 -11.55 -10.95 -1.78
C SER A 32 -12.47 -11.04 -3.00
N ILE A 33 -13.27 -10.00 -3.23
CA ILE A 33 -14.07 -9.85 -4.46
C ILE A 33 -13.62 -8.58 -5.17
N ALA A 34 -13.35 -8.71 -6.46
CA ALA A 34 -12.88 -7.62 -7.31
C ALA A 34 -13.92 -6.50 -7.44
N ASN A 35 -13.46 -5.30 -7.80
CA ASN A 35 -14.30 -4.13 -8.11
C ASN A 35 -15.13 -3.58 -6.94
N LEU A 36 -14.79 -3.92 -5.70
CA LEU A 36 -15.43 -3.40 -4.49
C LEU A 36 -14.56 -2.42 -3.70
N SER A 37 -13.46 -1.93 -4.29
CA SER A 37 -12.58 -0.95 -3.66
C SER A 37 -13.24 0.43 -3.60
N ASP A 38 -13.03 1.13 -2.49
CA ASP A 38 -13.56 2.46 -2.22
C ASP A 38 -12.46 3.54 -2.15
N SER A 39 -11.22 3.13 -2.44
CA SER A 39 -10.00 3.93 -2.45
C SER A 39 -8.89 3.16 -3.15
N TYR A 40 -7.80 3.86 -3.48
CA TYR A 40 -6.56 3.28 -3.95
C TYR A 40 -5.38 3.82 -3.14
N VAL A 41 -4.30 3.04 -3.05
CA VAL A 41 -3.01 3.49 -2.51
C VAL A 41 -1.97 3.36 -3.59
N LEU A 42 -1.34 4.45 -4.00
CA LEU A 42 -0.10 4.38 -4.76
C LEU A 42 1.08 4.30 -3.79
N ALA A 43 1.75 3.15 -3.75
CA ALA A 43 2.93 2.90 -2.95
C ALA A 43 4.19 3.08 -3.80
N ALA A 44 5.02 4.05 -3.42
CA ALA A 44 6.23 4.43 -4.13
C ALA A 44 7.44 4.27 -3.21
N SER A 45 8.37 3.40 -3.60
CA SER A 45 9.57 3.07 -2.85
C SER A 45 10.67 4.09 -3.10
N TRP A 46 11.33 4.55 -2.04
CA TRP A 46 12.66 5.14 -2.14
C TRP A 46 13.68 4.00 -2.09
N GLN A 47 14.07 3.49 -3.26
CA GLN A 47 14.83 2.24 -3.37
C GLN A 47 16.16 2.23 -2.56
N PRO A 48 16.97 3.31 -2.54
CA PRO A 48 18.19 3.33 -1.72
C PRO A 48 17.90 3.19 -0.22
N GLY A 49 16.76 3.73 0.22
CA GLY A 49 16.23 3.53 1.55
C GLY A 49 15.87 2.08 1.79
N PHE A 50 14.96 1.53 0.98
CA PHE A 50 14.53 0.12 1.01
C PHE A 50 15.71 -0.86 1.13
N CYS A 51 16.74 -0.69 0.29
CA CYS A 51 17.87 -1.62 0.23
C CYS A 51 18.76 -1.64 1.48
N LYS A 52 18.73 -0.63 2.35
CA LYS A 52 19.44 -0.69 3.65
C LYS A 52 18.91 -1.79 4.57
N GLY A 53 17.63 -2.14 4.46
CA GLY A 53 17.02 -3.23 5.23
C GLY A 53 16.98 -4.56 4.49
N HIS A 54 17.20 -4.56 3.17
CA HIS A 54 16.96 -5.71 2.28
C HIS A 54 18.14 -5.93 1.32
N ALA A 55 19.36 -5.79 1.83
CA ALA A 55 20.61 -5.85 1.05
C ALA A 55 20.85 -7.23 0.38
N ASP A 56 20.12 -8.26 0.80
CA ASP A 56 20.16 -9.61 0.25
C ASP A 56 19.41 -9.76 -1.08
N LYS A 57 18.43 -8.87 -1.36
CA LYS A 57 17.66 -8.86 -2.61
C LYS A 57 18.54 -8.52 -3.81
N GLN A 58 18.26 -9.15 -4.96
CA GLN A 58 19.10 -9.02 -6.16
C GLN A 58 19.11 -7.58 -6.69
N GLU A 59 17.95 -6.91 -6.69
CA GLU A 59 17.85 -5.50 -7.06
C GLU A 59 18.62 -4.56 -6.13
N CYS A 60 18.88 -4.96 -4.89
CA CYS A 60 19.66 -4.19 -3.93
C CYS A 60 21.16 -4.45 -4.08
N LYS A 61 21.56 -5.68 -4.39
CA LYS A 61 22.95 -6.03 -4.69
C LYS A 61 23.45 -5.38 -5.98
N ALA A 62 22.58 -5.30 -6.98
CA ALA A 62 22.89 -4.75 -8.30
C ALA A 62 22.65 -3.23 -8.42
N MET A 63 22.26 -2.58 -7.32
CA MET A 63 21.95 -1.17 -7.31
C MET A 63 23.18 -0.32 -7.59
N ASP A 64 23.04 0.62 -8.51
CA ASP A 64 24.04 1.63 -8.81
C ASP A 64 23.39 3.02 -8.84
N LYS A 65 24.16 4.06 -8.49
CA LYS A 65 23.65 5.43 -8.38
C LYS A 65 23.23 6.05 -9.72
N TYR A 66 23.72 5.53 -10.84
CA TYR A 66 23.37 6.00 -12.19
C TYR A 66 22.13 5.30 -12.76
N GLN A 67 21.61 4.28 -12.08
CA GLN A 67 20.33 3.65 -12.45
C GLN A 67 19.15 4.54 -12.06
N TYR A 68 18.02 4.35 -12.75
CA TYR A 68 16.77 5.08 -12.48
C TYR A 68 16.38 5.02 -10.99
N ALA A 69 16.41 3.82 -10.40
CA ALA A 69 16.06 3.58 -9.00
C ALA A 69 17.02 4.24 -7.99
N GLY A 70 18.22 4.66 -8.40
CA GLY A 70 19.19 5.33 -7.52
C GLY A 70 18.83 6.79 -7.20
N SER A 71 17.95 7.40 -8.01
CA SER A 71 17.61 8.83 -7.92
C SER A 71 16.12 9.14 -8.15
N ASN A 72 15.27 8.13 -8.25
CA ASN A 72 13.83 8.27 -8.47
C ASN A 72 13.06 7.32 -7.55
N PHE A 73 11.80 7.65 -7.27
CA PHE A 73 10.91 6.67 -6.66
C PHE A 73 10.65 5.51 -7.63
N THR A 74 10.58 4.30 -7.09
CA THR A 74 10.25 3.07 -7.82
C THR A 74 8.84 2.61 -7.46
N LEU A 75 8.22 1.84 -8.35
CA LEU A 75 6.89 1.31 -8.13
C LEU A 75 6.99 0.16 -7.13
N HIS A 76 6.35 0.32 -5.97
CA HIS A 76 5.99 -0.83 -5.14
C HIS A 76 4.68 -1.39 -5.67
N GLY A 77 3.62 -0.59 -5.73
CA GLY A 77 2.33 -1.04 -6.26
C GLY A 77 1.22 0.00 -6.24
N LEU A 78 0.10 -0.36 -6.85
CA LEU A 78 -1.14 0.41 -6.85
C LEU A 78 -2.24 -0.46 -6.22
N TRP A 79 -2.65 -0.16 -5.00
CA TRP A 79 -3.48 -1.07 -4.23
C TRP A 79 -4.93 -0.61 -4.22
N PRO A 80 -5.86 -1.26 -4.95
CA PRO A 80 -7.27 -1.18 -4.62
C PRO A 80 -7.43 -1.45 -3.13
N ASN A 81 -8.16 -0.59 -2.44
CA ASN A 81 -8.36 -0.71 -1.00
C ASN A 81 -9.85 -0.55 -0.66
N LYS A 82 -10.23 -1.12 0.47
CA LYS A 82 -11.59 -1.06 0.99
C LYS A 82 -11.54 -0.69 2.47
N THR A 83 -12.12 0.45 2.83
CA THR A 83 -12.00 1.03 4.18
C THR A 83 -12.32 0.03 5.29
N SER A 84 -13.38 -0.76 5.09
CA SER A 84 -13.87 -1.74 6.05
C SER A 84 -12.86 -2.89 6.25
N CYS A 85 -12.16 -3.32 5.18
CA CYS A 85 -11.26 -4.47 5.21
C CYS A 85 -9.89 -4.15 5.81
N GLY A 86 -9.58 -2.88 6.05
CA GLY A 86 -8.26 -2.48 6.54
C GLY A 86 -7.15 -2.86 5.54
N LYS A 87 -6.34 -3.88 5.88
CA LYS A 87 -5.23 -4.37 5.05
C LYS A 87 -5.52 -5.70 4.35
N THR A 88 -6.69 -6.29 4.58
CA THR A 88 -7.02 -7.64 4.10
C THR A 88 -7.75 -7.66 2.76
N TYR A 89 -8.05 -6.49 2.18
CA TYR A 89 -8.62 -6.43 0.84
C TYR A 89 -7.57 -6.87 -0.20
N GLY A 90 -7.80 -8.02 -0.85
CA GLY A 90 -6.85 -8.60 -1.78
C GLY A 90 -7.21 -10.00 -2.26
N PHE A 91 -6.39 -10.54 -3.16
CA PHE A 91 -6.53 -11.89 -3.72
C PHE A 91 -7.93 -12.15 -4.29
N CYS A 92 -8.37 -11.25 -5.18
CA CYS A 92 -9.73 -11.28 -5.72
C CYS A 92 -9.93 -12.27 -6.89
N ASP A 93 -8.85 -12.92 -7.35
CA ASP A 93 -8.92 -14.09 -8.23
C ASP A 93 -8.78 -15.38 -7.42
N ARG A 94 -9.87 -16.16 -7.36
CA ARG A 94 -9.96 -17.39 -6.56
C ARG A 94 -9.20 -18.58 -7.15
N THR A 95 -8.66 -18.45 -8.36
CA THR A 95 -7.75 -19.47 -8.90
C THR A 95 -6.43 -19.52 -8.13
N VAL A 96 -6.11 -18.44 -7.39
CA VAL A 96 -5.01 -18.37 -6.44
C VAL A 96 -5.59 -18.44 -5.02
N VAL A 97 -5.75 -19.66 -4.50
CA VAL A 97 -6.06 -19.91 -3.08
C VAL A 97 -4.77 -19.71 -2.28
N ALA A 98 -4.55 -18.46 -1.85
CA ALA A 98 -3.33 -18.01 -1.20
C ALA A 98 -3.04 -18.75 0.12
N GLU A 99 -1.92 -19.47 0.20
CA GLU A 99 -0.99 -19.15 1.28
C GLU A 99 -0.37 -17.80 0.87
N PRO A 100 -0.43 -16.75 1.71
CA PRO A 100 0.19 -15.48 1.38
C PRO A 100 1.66 -15.78 1.13
N ALA A 101 2.16 -15.50 -0.09
CA ALA A 101 3.57 -15.69 -0.37
C ALA A 101 4.37 -14.95 0.71
N GLU A 102 5.03 -15.73 1.58
CA GLU A 102 5.90 -15.20 2.61
C GLU A 102 6.83 -14.16 1.96
N PRO A 103 7.11 -13.02 2.60
CA PRO A 103 8.01 -12.02 2.03
C PRO A 103 9.30 -12.68 1.51
N GLY A 104 9.50 -12.68 0.20
CA GLY A 104 10.63 -13.36 -0.45
C GLY A 104 10.27 -14.50 -1.42
N HIS A 105 9.02 -14.98 -1.40
CA HIS A 105 8.54 -16.10 -2.24
C HIS A 105 7.63 -15.65 -3.40
N PHE A 106 7.78 -14.40 -3.87
CA PHE A 106 6.87 -13.85 -4.89
C PHE A 106 6.95 -14.58 -6.24
N CYS A 107 8.07 -15.26 -6.54
CA CYS A 107 8.22 -16.04 -7.76
C CYS A 107 7.42 -17.36 -7.75
N ASP A 108 6.90 -17.78 -6.59
CA ASP A 108 6.07 -18.98 -6.46
C ASP A 108 4.62 -18.71 -6.91
N LEU A 109 4.21 -17.44 -6.96
CA LEU A 109 2.93 -17.03 -7.54
C LEU A 109 2.92 -17.25 -9.06
N PRO A 110 1.74 -17.49 -9.67
CA PRO A 110 1.65 -17.71 -11.11
C PRO A 110 2.25 -16.56 -11.92
N THR A 111 2.85 -16.89 -13.06
CA THR A 111 3.38 -15.91 -14.01
C THR A 111 2.27 -15.01 -14.55
N LEU A 112 2.64 -13.76 -14.84
CA LEU A 112 1.72 -12.79 -15.43
C LEU A 112 1.58 -12.98 -16.94
N ASN A 113 0.35 -12.85 -17.44
CA ASN A 113 0.07 -12.76 -18.87
C ASN A 113 -0.04 -11.27 -19.27
N TRP A 114 1.10 -10.64 -19.46
CA TRP A 114 1.27 -9.26 -19.93
C TRP A 114 2.11 -9.22 -21.20
N SER A 115 1.99 -8.16 -21.97
CA SER A 115 2.79 -7.96 -23.19
C SER A 115 4.27 -7.70 -22.89
N ASP A 116 5.15 -8.06 -23.84
CA ASP A 116 6.58 -7.74 -23.75
C ASP A 116 6.82 -6.23 -23.64
N SER A 117 5.99 -5.42 -24.31
CA SER A 117 6.04 -3.95 -24.21
C SER A 117 5.75 -3.44 -22.80
N THR A 118 4.73 -3.98 -22.11
CA THR A 118 4.45 -3.59 -20.73
C THR A 118 5.57 -4.03 -19.81
N LYS A 119 6.10 -5.25 -19.99
CA LYS A 119 7.24 -5.73 -19.21
C LYS A 119 8.46 -4.83 -19.37
N GLU A 120 8.78 -4.45 -20.60
CA GLU A 120 9.90 -3.53 -20.90
C GLU A 120 9.68 -2.14 -20.28
N TYR A 121 8.45 -1.65 -20.30
CA TYR A 121 8.10 -0.39 -19.67
C TYR A 121 8.23 -0.45 -18.14
N VAL A 122 7.67 -1.49 -17.50
CA VAL A 122 7.61 -1.63 -16.05
C VAL A 122 8.97 -1.89 -15.42
N GLN A 123 9.86 -2.67 -16.07
CA GLN A 123 11.16 -3.04 -15.48
C GLN A 123 12.05 -1.84 -15.12
N LYS A 124 11.89 -0.70 -15.82
CA LYS A 124 12.59 0.55 -15.49
C LYS A 124 12.16 1.12 -14.13
N TYR A 125 10.88 0.95 -13.78
CA TYR A 125 10.25 1.57 -12.62
C TYR A 125 10.11 0.61 -11.44
N MET A 126 10.08 -0.71 -11.68
CA MET A 126 9.99 -1.74 -10.66
C MET A 126 11.24 -2.66 -10.75
N PRO A 127 12.29 -2.39 -9.93
CA PRO A 127 13.56 -3.12 -10.02
C PRO A 127 13.47 -4.64 -9.87
N SER A 128 12.45 -5.15 -9.17
CA SER A 128 12.22 -6.60 -9.05
C SER A 128 11.94 -7.29 -10.39
N VAL A 129 11.33 -6.59 -11.34
CA VAL A 129 11.05 -7.12 -12.69
C VAL A 129 12.36 -7.21 -13.46
N GLN A 130 13.24 -6.21 -13.32
CA GLN A 130 14.56 -6.19 -13.93
C GLN A 130 15.49 -7.27 -13.35
N HIS A 131 15.41 -7.51 -12.04
CA HIS A 131 16.34 -8.39 -11.32
C HIS A 131 15.74 -9.75 -10.92
N GLY A 132 14.50 -10.04 -11.30
CA GLY A 132 13.87 -11.36 -11.15
C GLY A 132 13.47 -11.74 -9.73
N THR A 133 13.12 -10.78 -8.88
CA THR A 133 12.57 -11.05 -7.52
C THR A 133 11.05 -11.06 -7.45
N CYS A 134 10.40 -10.93 -8.60
CA CYS A 134 8.99 -11.22 -8.85
C CYS A 134 7.95 -10.43 -8.05
N LEU A 135 8.28 -9.24 -7.51
CA LEU A 135 7.30 -8.39 -6.80
C LEU A 135 6.04 -8.14 -7.64
N GLU A 136 6.18 -7.99 -8.96
CA GLU A 136 5.05 -7.80 -9.86
C GLU A 136 4.00 -8.90 -9.76
N ARG A 137 4.42 -10.15 -9.45
CA ARG A 137 3.48 -11.24 -9.25
C ARG A 137 2.67 -11.04 -7.97
N HIS A 138 3.32 -10.66 -6.87
CA HIS A 138 2.64 -10.33 -5.62
C HIS A 138 1.65 -9.18 -5.82
N GLU A 139 2.12 -8.10 -6.44
CA GLU A 139 1.33 -6.91 -6.68
C GLU A 139 0.11 -7.19 -7.56
N TRP A 140 0.27 -8.01 -8.59
CA TRP A 140 -0.88 -8.42 -9.40
C TRP A 140 -1.84 -9.31 -8.60
N TRP A 141 -1.38 -10.44 -8.09
CA TRP A 141 -2.28 -11.46 -7.52
C TRP A 141 -2.98 -10.96 -6.26
N LYS A 142 -2.28 -10.23 -5.40
CA LYS A 142 -2.87 -9.65 -4.19
C LYS A 142 -3.68 -8.39 -4.47
N HIS A 143 -3.22 -7.50 -5.34
CA HIS A 143 -3.83 -6.17 -5.51
C HIS A 143 -4.47 -5.98 -6.90
N GLY A 144 -3.74 -6.23 -7.97
CA GLY A 144 -4.21 -6.05 -9.35
C GLY A 144 -5.49 -6.81 -9.69
N THR A 145 -5.64 -8.06 -9.23
CA THR A 145 -6.86 -8.88 -9.44
C THR A 145 -8.12 -8.25 -8.85
N CYS A 146 -7.98 -7.32 -7.91
CA CYS A 146 -9.12 -6.61 -7.29
C CYS A 146 -9.56 -5.36 -8.04
N SER A 147 -8.82 -4.93 -9.07
CA SER A 147 -9.01 -3.65 -9.77
C SER A 147 -9.99 -3.69 -10.93
N GLY A 148 -10.22 -4.87 -11.52
CA GLY A 148 -11.01 -5.04 -12.74
C GLY A 148 -10.26 -4.75 -14.04
N TYR A 149 -9.03 -4.25 -13.96
CA TYR A 149 -8.15 -4.05 -15.11
C TYR A 149 -7.53 -5.36 -15.57
N SER A 150 -7.10 -5.41 -16.84
CA SER A 150 -6.11 -6.40 -17.28
C SER A 150 -4.74 -6.15 -16.63
N VAL A 151 -3.84 -7.13 -16.73
CA VAL A 151 -2.46 -7.00 -16.23
C VAL A 151 -1.75 -5.81 -16.88
N ASP A 152 -1.86 -5.68 -18.20
CA ASP A 152 -1.23 -4.61 -18.97
C ASP A 152 -1.75 -3.22 -18.57
N GLU A 153 -3.07 -3.06 -18.43
CA GLU A 153 -3.69 -1.81 -18.00
C GLU A 153 -3.28 -1.44 -16.57
N TYR A 154 -3.34 -2.40 -15.64
CA TYR A 154 -3.01 -2.18 -14.24
C TYR A 154 -1.58 -1.65 -14.07
N PHE A 155 -0.60 -2.29 -14.71
CA PHE A 155 0.79 -1.86 -14.59
C PHE A 155 1.08 -0.58 -15.37
N THR A 156 0.48 -0.38 -16.55
CA THR A 156 0.61 0.87 -17.30
C THR A 156 0.08 2.07 -16.50
N ILE A 157 -1.10 1.95 -15.88
CA ILE A 157 -1.68 2.98 -15.01
C ILE A 157 -0.77 3.22 -13.80
N SER A 158 -0.30 2.15 -13.15
CA SER A 158 0.56 2.23 -11.97
C SER A 158 1.86 2.99 -12.26
N VAL A 159 2.52 2.68 -13.38
CA VAL A 159 3.74 3.36 -13.80
C VAL A 159 3.45 4.79 -14.24
N SER A 160 2.34 5.05 -14.95
CA SER A 160 1.95 6.41 -15.35
C SER A 160 1.79 7.34 -14.14
N LEU A 161 1.12 6.89 -13.07
CA LEU A 161 0.96 7.68 -11.86
C LEU A 161 2.31 7.90 -11.14
N LEU A 162 3.17 6.88 -11.10
CA LEU A 162 4.52 7.03 -10.53
C LEU A 162 5.38 8.01 -11.35
N ASP A 163 5.29 7.98 -12.67
CA ASP A 163 6.03 8.87 -13.56
C ASP A 163 5.58 10.33 -13.38
N GLN A 164 4.28 10.56 -13.16
CA GLN A 164 3.76 11.86 -12.74
C GLN A 164 4.36 12.32 -11.41
N LEU A 165 4.45 11.46 -10.39
CA LEU A 165 5.15 11.77 -9.13
C LEU A 165 6.60 12.17 -9.38
N ASN A 166 7.35 11.36 -10.14
CA ASN A 166 8.77 11.59 -10.40
C ASN A 166 9.03 12.83 -11.26
N SER A 167 8.01 13.39 -11.92
CA SER A 167 8.10 14.62 -12.72
C SER A 167 7.81 15.90 -11.93
N THR A 168 7.61 15.81 -10.62
CA THR A 168 7.27 16.96 -9.76
C THR A 168 8.49 17.60 -9.09
N GLU A 169 8.33 18.85 -8.65
CA GLU A 169 9.29 19.54 -7.76
C GLU A 169 9.49 18.78 -6.42
N PHE A 170 8.51 18.01 -5.98
CA PHE A 170 8.64 17.14 -4.81
C PHE A 170 9.70 16.05 -5.05
N ALA A 171 9.71 15.42 -6.23
CA ALA A 171 10.76 14.48 -6.58
C ALA A 171 12.13 15.17 -6.69
N ASP A 172 12.18 16.41 -7.18
CA ASP A 172 13.42 17.22 -7.19
C ASP A 172 13.91 17.58 -5.79
N PHE A 173 13.00 17.83 -4.85
CA PHE A 173 13.33 18.00 -3.43
C PHE A 173 13.99 16.73 -2.88
N ILE A 174 13.47 15.54 -3.20
CA ILE A 174 14.07 14.27 -2.77
C ILE A 174 15.46 14.11 -3.39
N ARG A 175 15.60 14.31 -4.70
CA ARG A 175 16.89 14.24 -5.42
C ARG A 175 17.94 15.20 -4.85
N SER A 176 17.55 16.43 -4.55
CA SER A 176 18.44 17.47 -4.01
C SER A 176 18.88 17.21 -2.57
N ASN A 177 18.20 16.29 -1.88
CA ASN A 177 18.46 15.92 -0.49
C ASN A 177 19.00 14.50 -0.32
N ILE A 178 19.36 13.80 -1.39
CA ILE A 178 20.07 12.52 -1.32
C ILE A 178 21.30 12.65 -0.39
N GLY A 179 21.42 11.72 0.56
CA GLY A 179 22.46 11.67 1.59
C GLY A 179 22.19 12.56 2.81
N LYS A 180 21.16 13.42 2.79
CA LYS A 180 20.91 14.42 3.85
C LYS A 180 19.77 13.99 4.78
N VAL A 181 19.81 14.52 6.00
CA VAL A 181 18.67 14.49 6.93
C VAL A 181 17.72 15.62 6.56
N VAL A 182 16.44 15.30 6.38
CA VAL A 182 15.38 16.27 6.12
C VAL A 182 14.40 16.29 7.28
N ALA A 183 13.78 17.46 7.52
CA ALA A 183 12.68 17.56 8.44
C ALA A 183 11.36 17.19 7.74
N ARG A 184 10.45 16.51 8.45
CA ARG A 184 9.15 16.07 7.95
C ARG A 184 8.33 17.25 7.39
N ASN A 185 8.39 18.41 8.06
CA ASN A 185 7.67 19.60 7.62
C ASN A 185 8.20 20.16 6.29
N GLN A 186 9.50 20.06 6.01
CA GLN A 186 10.08 20.44 4.72
C GLN A 186 9.60 19.50 3.61
N LEU A 187 9.58 18.19 3.87
CA LEU A 187 9.04 17.21 2.94
C LEU A 187 7.56 17.48 2.65
N TYR A 188 6.75 17.72 3.69
CA TYR A 188 5.33 18.05 3.52
C TYR A 188 5.10 19.36 2.78
N ALA A 189 5.93 20.39 3.00
CA ALA A 189 5.85 21.63 2.25
C ALA A 189 6.14 21.41 0.76
N ALA A 190 7.18 20.64 0.43
CA ALA A 190 7.49 20.28 -0.96
C ALA A 190 6.37 19.45 -1.61
N PHE A 191 5.73 18.56 -0.85
CA PHE A 191 4.62 17.75 -1.33
C PHE A 191 3.38 18.61 -1.62
N ASP A 192 2.99 19.49 -0.70
CA ASP A 192 1.87 20.42 -0.90
C ASP A 192 2.14 21.40 -2.05
N GLN A 193 3.38 21.83 -2.25
CA GLN A 193 3.76 22.68 -3.37
C GLN A 193 3.50 22.00 -4.71
N SER A 194 3.78 20.70 -4.82
CA SER A 194 3.62 19.94 -6.06
C SER A 194 2.20 19.47 -6.33
N PHE A 195 1.45 19.15 -5.27
CA PHE A 195 0.15 18.48 -5.39
C PHE A 195 -1.03 19.32 -4.91
N GLY A 196 -0.78 20.54 -4.42
CA GLY A 196 -1.79 21.49 -3.98
C GLY A 196 -1.98 21.53 -2.46
N TYR A 197 -2.71 22.57 -2.01
CA TYR A 197 -2.94 22.82 -0.59
C TYR A 197 -3.49 21.58 0.13
N ASN A 198 -2.86 21.26 1.25
CA ASN A 198 -3.21 20.12 2.09
C ASN A 198 -3.05 18.71 1.47
N ALA A 199 -2.43 18.56 0.30
CA ALA A 199 -2.20 17.24 -0.31
C ALA A 199 -1.48 16.27 0.65
N ARG A 200 -0.58 16.74 1.52
CA ARG A 200 0.12 15.87 2.51
C ARG A 200 -0.79 15.10 3.45
N LYS A 201 -2.05 15.51 3.61
CA LYS A 201 -3.02 14.75 4.43
C LYS A 201 -3.34 13.38 3.85
N ARG A 202 -3.02 13.14 2.57
CA ARG A 202 -3.16 11.84 1.88
C ARG A 202 -1.85 11.10 1.77
N LEU A 203 -0.79 11.59 2.42
CA LEU A 203 0.54 11.03 2.38
C LEU A 203 0.85 10.29 3.68
N THR A 204 1.26 9.04 3.57
CA THR A 204 1.84 8.26 4.67
C THR A 204 3.33 8.05 4.38
N LEU A 205 4.19 8.26 5.38
CA LEU A 205 5.64 8.08 5.25
C LEU A 205 6.11 6.83 6.00
N SER A 206 6.74 5.89 5.29
CA SER A 206 7.35 4.71 5.88
C SER A 206 8.87 4.86 5.93
N CYS A 207 9.42 4.73 7.12
CA CYS A 207 10.84 4.74 7.40
C CYS A 207 11.26 3.46 8.13
N GLN A 208 12.53 3.15 8.01
CA GLN A 208 13.20 2.06 8.73
C GLN A 208 14.48 2.57 9.38
N GLY A 209 15.14 1.70 10.14
CA GLY A 209 16.26 2.02 11.00
C GLY A 209 15.84 2.17 12.46
N ARG A 210 16.71 2.78 13.26
CA ARG A 210 16.49 3.01 14.69
C ARG A 210 16.13 4.47 14.95
N LYS A 211 15.49 4.76 16.08
CA LYS A 211 15.19 6.14 16.51
C LYS A 211 16.47 6.99 16.49
N GLY A 212 16.41 8.15 15.84
CA GLY A 212 17.56 9.04 15.63
C GLY A 212 18.43 8.72 14.40
N ALA A 213 18.16 7.62 13.70
CA ALA A 213 18.81 7.24 12.44
C ALA A 213 17.80 6.56 11.51
N LEU A 214 16.63 7.19 11.36
CA LEU A 214 15.58 6.75 10.45
C LEU A 214 15.90 7.19 9.03
N TYR A 215 15.51 6.38 8.06
CA TYR A 215 15.63 6.70 6.64
C TYR A 215 14.34 6.36 5.89
N LEU A 216 13.97 7.21 4.93
CA LEU A 216 12.78 7.03 4.11
C LEU A 216 12.91 5.74 3.30
N GLN A 217 11.91 4.87 3.37
CA GLN A 217 11.82 3.65 2.56
C GLN A 217 10.70 3.75 1.52
N GLU A 218 9.57 4.36 1.88
CA GLU A 218 8.40 4.40 1.02
C GLU A 218 7.51 5.58 1.38
N ILE A 219 6.82 6.09 0.37
CA ILE A 219 5.65 6.95 0.54
C ILE A 219 4.41 6.24 0.00
N GLN A 220 3.28 6.46 0.66
CA GLN A 220 1.98 5.96 0.21
C GLN A 220 1.02 7.13 0.02
N MET A 221 0.41 7.21 -1.16
CA MET A 221 -0.52 8.26 -1.55
C MET A 221 -1.95 7.70 -1.65
N GLN A 222 -2.87 8.29 -0.89
CA GLN A 222 -4.28 7.91 -0.90
C GLN A 222 -5.01 8.55 -2.08
N LEU A 223 -5.53 7.72 -2.97
CA LEU A 223 -6.20 8.09 -4.22
C LEU A 223 -7.69 7.68 -4.18
N PRO A 224 -8.55 8.33 -4.98
CA PRO A 224 -9.96 7.95 -5.11
C PRO A 224 -10.10 6.57 -5.79
N SER A 225 -11.30 6.01 -5.71
CA SER A 225 -11.74 4.87 -6.52
C SER A 225 -13.01 5.27 -7.29
N PRO A 226 -13.14 4.95 -8.59
CA PRO A 226 -12.12 4.30 -9.44
C PRO A 226 -10.97 5.26 -9.79
N ILE A 227 -9.88 4.71 -10.35
CA ILE A 227 -8.81 5.51 -10.99
C ILE A 227 -9.29 5.91 -12.38
N ASP A 228 -9.36 7.21 -12.67
CA ASP A 228 -9.62 7.72 -14.02
C ASP A 228 -8.29 8.08 -14.70
N PRO A 229 -7.86 7.36 -15.76
CA PRO A 229 -6.58 7.61 -16.41
C PRO A 229 -6.47 8.99 -17.09
N ASN A 230 -7.57 9.73 -17.23
CA ASN A 230 -7.58 11.09 -17.78
C ASN A 230 -7.38 12.18 -16.72
N VAL A 231 -7.39 11.81 -15.44
CA VAL A 231 -7.20 12.73 -14.32
C VAL A 231 -5.75 12.64 -13.84
N THR A 232 -5.13 13.78 -13.53
CA THR A 232 -3.75 13.79 -13.07
C THR A 232 -3.63 13.28 -11.62
N LEU A 233 -2.44 12.81 -11.24
CA LEU A 233 -2.14 12.42 -9.86
C LEU A 233 -2.42 13.55 -8.87
N ALA A 234 -2.12 14.80 -9.24
CA ALA A 234 -2.38 15.98 -8.42
C ALA A 234 -3.89 16.18 -8.16
N GLU A 235 -4.72 16.08 -9.20
CA GLU A 235 -6.17 16.19 -9.08
C GLU A 235 -6.76 15.03 -8.27
N MET A 236 -6.27 13.80 -8.47
CA MET A 236 -6.66 12.64 -7.66
C MET A 236 -6.31 12.83 -6.18
N LEU A 237 -5.13 13.34 -5.87
CA LEU A 237 -4.71 13.67 -4.51
C LEU A 237 -5.55 14.80 -3.88
N GLN A 238 -6.32 15.57 -4.64
CA GLN A 238 -7.26 16.53 -4.05
C GLN A 238 -8.59 15.90 -3.67
N THR A 239 -8.96 14.79 -4.31
CA THR A 239 -10.26 14.12 -4.13
C THR A 239 -10.19 12.84 -3.30
N GLY A 240 -9.01 12.25 -3.12
CA GLY A 240 -8.80 11.07 -2.29
C GLY A 240 -9.20 11.27 -0.82
N LYS A 241 -9.39 10.17 -0.09
CA LYS A 241 -9.61 10.21 1.37
C LYS A 241 -8.32 10.54 2.12
N GLU A 242 -8.39 11.32 3.19
CA GLU A 242 -7.22 11.56 4.05
C GLU A 242 -6.65 10.22 4.59
N ALA A 243 -5.33 10.15 4.73
CA ALA A 243 -4.65 9.00 5.30
C ALA A 243 -5.02 8.85 6.79
N LYS A 244 -5.28 7.61 7.23
CA LYS A 244 -5.64 7.31 8.62
C LYS A 244 -4.52 7.63 9.63
N ASN A 245 -3.28 7.71 9.16
CA ASN A 245 -2.12 8.10 9.95
C ASN A 245 -1.03 8.67 9.04
N THR A 246 -0.01 9.30 9.64
CA THR A 246 1.10 9.94 8.90
C THR A 246 2.32 9.04 8.69
N GLY A 247 2.28 7.79 9.17
CA GLY A 247 3.41 6.86 9.17
C GLY A 247 4.45 7.11 10.26
N ASN A 248 5.58 6.41 10.19
CA ASN A 248 6.51 6.19 11.32
C ASN A 248 7.83 6.98 11.26
N CYS A 249 8.02 7.85 10.27
CA CYS A 249 9.30 8.55 10.04
C CYS A 249 9.76 9.54 11.12
N GLY A 250 8.95 9.84 12.14
CA GLY A 250 9.27 10.90 13.12
C GLY A 250 9.43 12.29 12.50
N ASP A 251 10.06 13.21 13.22
CA ASP A 251 10.21 14.61 12.79
C ASP A 251 11.35 14.81 11.79
N THR A 252 12.35 13.92 11.77
CA THR A 252 13.50 13.99 10.87
C THR A 252 13.95 12.60 10.44
N PHE A 253 14.37 12.46 9.18
CA PHE A 253 14.85 11.20 8.60
C PHE A 253 15.78 11.48 7.42
N THR A 254 16.60 10.50 7.06
CA THR A 254 17.55 10.59 5.94
C THR A 254 16.87 10.20 4.62
N ILE A 255 17.14 10.97 3.57
CA ILE A 255 16.94 10.51 2.19
C ILE A 255 18.19 9.74 1.79
N SER A 256 18.16 8.41 1.89
CA SER A 256 19.34 7.57 1.68
C SER A 256 19.93 7.71 0.28
N GLU A 257 21.25 7.67 0.18
CA GLU A 257 21.97 7.46 -1.08
C GLU A 257 22.17 5.97 -1.36
N VAL A 258 22.46 5.63 -2.63
CA VAL A 258 22.89 4.28 -3.00
C VAL A 258 24.18 3.95 -2.26
N GLN A 259 24.23 2.78 -1.62
CA GLN A 259 25.46 2.32 -0.99
C GLN A 259 26.39 1.77 -2.07
N ASN A 260 27.57 2.39 -2.23
CA ASN A 260 28.62 1.78 -3.04
C ASN A 260 29.08 0.49 -2.34
N ASN A 261 28.74 -0.68 -2.89
CA ASN A 261 29.31 -1.96 -2.45
C ASN A 261 30.80 -2.12 -2.83
N SER A 262 31.44 -1.07 -3.32
CA SER A 262 32.89 -1.03 -3.52
C SER A 262 33.59 -0.94 -2.17
N LEU A 263 33.81 -2.07 -1.49
CA LEU A 263 34.92 -2.36 -0.56
C LEU A 263 34.76 -3.71 0.19
N VAL A 264 34.24 -4.76 -0.46
CA VAL A 264 34.45 -6.14 0.01
C VAL A 264 34.87 -7.01 -1.17
N ASN A 265 36.17 -6.97 -1.46
CA ASN A 265 37.00 -8.07 -1.97
C ASN A 265 38.47 -7.64 -1.87
#